data_AF-A0A6A6YAN0-F1
#
_entry.id   AF-A0A6A6YAN0-F1
#
_cell.length_a   1.000
_cell.length_b   1.000
_cell.length_c   1.000
_cell.angle_alpha   90.00
_cell.angle_beta   90.00
_cell.angle_gamma   90.00
#
_symmetry.space_group_name_H-M   'P 1'
#
loop_
_entity.id
_entity.type
_entity.pdbx_description
1 polymer ?
#
loop_
_entity_poly.entity_id
_entity_poly.type
_entity_poly.pdbx_seq_one_letter_code
_entity_poly.pdbx_strand_id
1 'polypeptide(L)'
;MTSPWWNRKSASPSPSDGADELGKASRLSLRHRRSELPVPKGLQTGTRLKRFLSSKALRQESPGVESDPSYNTNIPDPNENFASIPAVDGPSDSPNVMGPQPAVKGHELIARPRVDSSLPDYTFEKFPAEDTPKTDNASARPACAAMRPKVRDATPPGNSTIELVKHIGSRVLGVIDDGDSAVFAQRISTRKLVDRIPVRDAIAMGLGFQNSSQEYWWNGLTPIIENLMIKAQYPDYLKYAYLAFIAKFILPSLGSHSGKQPAPPKITHDRCTLEPSLNISKSGLSVRFTIEPRGPFAGLPQDPFGQHQGRKLFDEIFASSPLATTIDSTLFNHFANEFWVPPSAASTIDVPPERMPPQCQLAFDLHRTKPSIGVKAYFIPRMKSLLGSSTPQNIAFDAIARAPSADTLGPAFSILTAYMSSLPESRKCSVQMIAIDCTCPATARVKAYVKPGIGVAVSMTNICDMYTLGGRLCSKTTAEGLEVLRSILPLLLDAEDEDPDTLLTRPLLMHHHAGIVASYELMPGAPEPEVKFYVPVWAYVRNDRVVAENLTRIFRRFGWDTHAVRYALEFEAMFEGQLGKAGRHCYVSFAWTEARGAYVTVYYSPGVGVVE
;
A
#
# COMPACT_ATOMS: atom_id res chain seq x y z
N MET A 1 6.78 -20.38 47.81
CA MET A 1 6.02 -20.67 49.05
C MET A 1 4.57 -20.29 48.76
N THR A 2 3.53 -21.07 49.00
CA THR A 2 3.43 -22.50 49.42
C THR A 2 2.03 -23.02 49.05
N SER A 3 1.89 -24.31 48.71
CA SER A 3 0.58 -24.98 48.50
C SER A 3 -0.12 -25.32 49.83
N PRO A 4 -1.37 -25.85 49.81
CA PRO A 4 -1.57 -27.32 49.84
C PRO A 4 -2.56 -27.82 48.74
N TRP A 5 -2.30 -28.91 48.01
CA TRP A 5 -2.64 -30.33 48.30
C TRP A 5 -4.16 -30.62 48.25
N TRP A 6 -4.64 -31.69 47.59
CA TRP A 6 -4.27 -33.11 47.78
C TRP A 6 -4.05 -33.94 46.49
N ASN A 7 -3.60 -35.20 46.67
CA ASN A 7 -3.12 -36.11 45.63
C ASN A 7 -3.35 -37.59 46.03
N ARG A 8 -3.78 -38.47 45.11
CA ARG A 8 -3.63 -39.94 45.28
C ARG A 8 -3.56 -40.75 43.97
N LYS A 9 -2.60 -41.68 43.95
CA LYS A 9 -2.38 -42.82 43.03
C LYS A 9 -3.39 -43.94 43.36
N SER A 10 -3.65 -45.03 42.62
CA SER A 10 -3.33 -45.62 41.28
C SER A 10 -4.27 -46.85 41.10
N ALA A 11 -4.21 -47.81 40.15
CA ALA A 11 -3.23 -48.25 39.13
C ALA A 11 -3.95 -49.03 37.98
N SER A 12 -3.20 -49.74 37.13
CA SER A 12 -3.70 -50.69 36.11
C SER A 12 -3.93 -52.12 36.68
N PRO A 13 -4.64 -53.02 35.96
CA PRO A 13 -3.91 -53.99 35.13
C PRO A 13 -4.60 -54.43 33.80
N SER A 14 -3.82 -55.16 32.99
CA SER A 14 -4.20 -56.05 31.87
C SER A 14 -3.47 -57.41 32.10
N PRO A 15 -3.57 -58.52 31.31
CA PRO A 15 -3.76 -58.63 29.85
C PRO A 15 -4.67 -59.84 29.40
N SER A 16 -4.30 -60.50 28.28
CA SER A 16 -4.82 -61.72 27.59
C SER A 16 -6.15 -61.61 26.80
N ASP A 17 -6.36 -62.29 25.65
CA ASP A 17 -5.43 -62.95 24.68
C ASP A 17 -6.10 -63.16 23.29
N GLY A 18 -5.31 -63.48 22.24
CA GLY A 18 -5.74 -63.90 20.88
C GLY A 18 -5.56 -62.78 19.81
N ALA A 19 -4.74 -62.87 18.75
CA ALA A 19 -4.39 -63.95 17.79
C ALA A 19 -5.53 -64.22 16.76
N ASP A 20 -5.33 -64.29 15.44
CA ASP A 20 -4.08 -64.51 14.66
C ASP A 20 -3.97 -63.73 13.31
N GLU A 21 -2.71 -63.52 12.89
CA GLU A 21 -2.04 -63.78 11.57
C GLU A 21 -2.85 -63.93 10.24
N LEU A 22 -2.35 -63.67 9.00
CA LEU A 22 -1.03 -63.35 8.37
C LEU A 22 -1.30 -62.57 7.03
N GLY A 23 -0.39 -61.85 6.38
CA GLY A 23 0.99 -61.46 6.72
C GLY A 23 1.86 -61.04 5.51
N LYS A 24 3.11 -60.62 5.80
CA LYS A 24 4.34 -60.60 4.95
C LYS A 24 4.23 -59.93 3.55
N ALA A 25 4.70 -58.71 3.24
CA ALA A 25 5.97 -57.98 3.52
C ALA A 25 7.14 -58.21 2.54
N SER A 26 7.70 -57.12 2.01
CA SER A 26 9.09 -57.04 1.53
C SER A 26 9.58 -55.58 1.41
N ARG A 27 10.72 -55.24 2.02
CA ARG A 27 11.48 -54.01 1.71
C ARG A 27 12.48 -54.32 0.59
N LEU A 28 12.71 -53.37 -0.33
CA LEU A 28 14.05 -53.08 -0.87
C LEU A 28 14.07 -51.73 -1.59
N SER A 29 15.26 -51.26 -1.96
CA SER A 29 15.54 -49.87 -2.32
C SER A 29 16.20 -49.73 -3.71
N LEU A 30 16.61 -48.50 -4.03
CA LEU A 30 17.64 -48.07 -4.99
C LEU A 30 17.23 -47.54 -6.39
N ARG A 31 17.92 -46.43 -6.70
CA ARG A 31 18.36 -45.87 -8.00
C ARG A 31 17.38 -45.00 -8.81
N HIS A 32 17.82 -43.74 -8.95
CA HIS A 32 17.47 -42.87 -10.07
C HIS A 32 17.64 -43.58 -11.43
N ARG A 33 16.82 -43.18 -12.40
CA ARG A 33 17.27 -43.01 -13.78
C ARG A 33 16.89 -41.60 -14.24
N ARG A 34 17.86 -40.87 -14.82
CA ARG A 34 17.54 -39.78 -15.74
C ARG A 34 16.98 -40.41 -17.03
N SER A 35 16.00 -39.78 -17.65
CA SER A 35 15.55 -40.09 -19.01
C SER A 35 15.92 -38.92 -19.92
N GLU A 36 17.07 -39.02 -20.59
CA GLU A 36 17.50 -38.06 -21.61
C GLU A 36 16.87 -38.44 -22.96
N LEU A 37 16.17 -37.49 -23.59
CA LEU A 37 15.64 -37.60 -24.95
C LEU A 37 15.89 -36.26 -25.71
N PRO A 38 15.94 -36.28 -27.05
CA PRO A 38 17.13 -35.76 -27.72
C PRO A 38 17.07 -34.31 -28.21
N VAL A 39 18.26 -33.71 -28.34
CA VAL A 39 18.49 -32.41 -28.98
C VAL A 39 18.57 -32.58 -30.51
N PRO A 40 17.74 -31.88 -31.30
CA PRO A 40 17.94 -31.77 -32.74
C PRO A 40 19.19 -30.92 -33.06
N LYS A 41 20.16 -31.49 -33.79
CA LYS A 41 21.30 -30.75 -34.33
C LYS A 41 20.98 -30.25 -35.75
N GLY A 42 21.16 -28.95 -35.99
CA GLY A 42 21.39 -28.44 -37.35
C GLY A 42 20.68 -27.15 -37.74
N LEU A 43 21.37 -26.01 -37.59
CA LEU A 43 21.91 -25.33 -38.78
C LEU A 43 23.14 -24.49 -38.40
N GLN A 44 23.94 -24.09 -39.39
CA GLN A 44 25.23 -23.44 -39.17
C GLN A 44 25.16 -21.90 -39.18
N THR A 45 26.11 -21.32 -38.45
CA THR A 45 26.58 -19.92 -38.44
C THR A 45 26.17 -19.02 -39.62
N GLY A 46 25.38 -17.96 -39.34
CA GLY A 46 25.14 -16.84 -40.25
C GLY A 46 25.70 -15.52 -39.67
N THR A 47 26.81 -15.02 -40.21
CA THR A 47 27.54 -13.87 -39.66
C THR A 47 26.94 -12.52 -40.09
N ARG A 48 26.26 -11.78 -39.20
CA ARG A 48 26.08 -10.30 -39.26
C ARG A 48 25.32 -9.72 -38.06
N LEU A 49 26.04 -9.14 -37.08
CA LEU A 49 25.75 -7.80 -36.53
C LEU A 49 26.92 -7.32 -35.64
N LYS A 50 27.80 -6.49 -36.21
CA LYS A 50 28.85 -5.75 -35.47
C LYS A 50 28.93 -4.31 -36.02
N ARG A 51 28.20 -3.38 -35.40
CA ARG A 51 28.45 -1.92 -35.37
C ARG A 51 27.48 -1.27 -34.37
N PHE A 52 27.88 -0.11 -33.84
CA PHE A 52 27.17 0.67 -32.81
C PHE A 52 27.17 0.15 -31.36
N LEU A 53 28.37 -0.11 -30.82
CA LEU A 53 28.73 0.38 -29.46
C LEU A 53 30.21 0.81 -29.43
N SER A 54 30.42 2.11 -29.33
CA SER A 54 31.68 2.76 -28.94
C SER A 54 31.29 4.07 -28.27
N SER A 55 31.49 4.23 -26.97
CA SER A 55 32.80 4.63 -26.43
C SER A 55 33.29 3.77 -25.25
N LYS A 56 34.62 3.67 -25.12
CA LYS A 56 35.31 3.17 -23.92
C LYS A 56 35.94 4.35 -23.19
N ALA A 57 35.52 4.60 -21.95
CA ALA A 57 36.31 5.21 -20.87
C ALA A 57 35.48 5.11 -19.57
N LEU A 58 35.99 4.70 -18.40
CA LEU A 58 37.30 4.15 -18.07
C LEU A 58 37.13 2.74 -17.45
N ARG A 59 38.17 1.90 -17.56
CA ARG A 59 38.52 0.92 -16.53
C ARG A 59 39.95 1.20 -16.11
N GLN A 60 40.18 1.34 -14.82
CA GLN A 60 41.49 1.03 -14.22
C GLN A 60 41.39 -0.33 -13.54
N GLU A 61 42.50 -1.04 -13.51
CA GLU A 61 42.61 -2.37 -12.90
C GLU A 61 43.19 -2.22 -11.49
N SER A 62 42.69 -3.03 -10.56
CA SER A 62 43.34 -3.27 -9.26
C SER A 62 43.57 -4.78 -9.11
N PRO A 63 44.70 -5.24 -8.55
CA PRO A 63 44.99 -6.68 -8.42
C PRO A 63 44.08 -7.36 -7.39
N GLY A 64 43.97 -8.69 -7.50
CA GLY A 64 43.25 -9.50 -6.51
C GLY A 64 44.03 -9.66 -5.19
N VAL A 65 43.28 -9.82 -4.10
CA VAL A 65 43.75 -10.27 -2.78
C VAL A 65 42.78 -11.37 -2.30
N GLU A 66 43.26 -12.22 -1.41
CA GLU A 66 42.64 -13.48 -1.01
C GLU A 66 41.41 -13.32 -0.08
N SER A 67 40.74 -14.44 0.20
CA SER A 67 39.54 -14.52 1.04
C SER A 67 39.85 -14.51 2.54
N ASP A 68 39.28 -13.55 3.28
CA ASP A 68 39.25 -13.54 4.75
C ASP A 68 37.80 -13.55 5.26
N PRO A 69 37.37 -14.56 6.07
CA PRO A 69 36.00 -14.71 6.54
C PRO A 69 35.74 -14.05 7.91
N SER A 70 35.80 -12.72 8.00
CA SER A 70 35.72 -12.00 9.30
C SER A 70 34.78 -10.77 9.34
N TYR A 71 33.48 -10.97 9.12
CA TYR A 71 32.44 -10.01 9.55
C TYR A 71 31.34 -10.68 10.38
N ASN A 72 31.65 -10.86 11.67
CA ASN A 72 30.70 -11.27 12.70
C ASN A 72 30.40 -10.04 13.58
N THR A 73 29.26 -9.37 13.35
CA THR A 73 28.93 -8.11 14.05
C THR A 73 28.17 -8.39 15.34
N ASN A 74 28.75 -7.99 16.48
CA ASN A 74 28.25 -8.28 17.82
C ASN A 74 26.83 -7.76 18.10
N ILE A 75 26.07 -8.55 18.85
CA ILE A 75 24.82 -8.15 19.50
C ILE A 75 25.20 -7.59 20.90
N PRO A 76 24.73 -6.40 21.31
CA PRO A 76 24.87 -5.93 22.69
C PRO A 76 24.00 -6.74 23.67
N ASP A 77 24.53 -7.09 24.84
CA ASP A 77 23.78 -7.77 25.91
C ASP A 77 22.74 -6.81 26.55
N PRO A 78 21.49 -7.24 26.81
CA PRO A 78 20.49 -6.39 27.46
C PRO A 78 20.70 -6.08 28.95
N ASN A 79 21.67 -6.67 29.65
CA ASN A 79 21.71 -6.71 31.13
C ASN A 79 22.89 -5.98 31.83
N GLU A 80 23.17 -4.71 31.51
CA GLU A 80 23.94 -3.84 32.42
C GLU A 80 23.10 -2.67 32.93
N ASN A 81 23.00 -2.56 34.26
CA ASN A 81 22.10 -1.64 34.97
C ASN A 81 22.87 -0.95 36.11
N PHE A 82 22.76 0.39 36.18
CA PHE A 82 23.13 1.29 37.29
C PHE A 82 24.28 0.89 38.25
N ALA A 83 25.39 1.65 38.18
CA ALA A 83 26.31 1.84 39.31
C ALA A 83 26.79 3.30 39.40
N SER A 84 26.92 3.82 40.63
CA SER A 84 27.17 5.24 40.94
C SER A 84 28.66 5.62 40.97
N ILE A 85 28.98 6.87 40.66
CA ILE A 85 30.26 7.54 41.00
C ILE A 85 29.99 9.04 41.34
N PRO A 86 30.90 9.80 41.99
CA PRO A 86 30.58 10.35 43.31
C PRO A 86 30.68 11.88 43.44
N ALA A 87 30.43 12.39 44.66
CA ALA A 87 30.63 13.79 45.02
C ALA A 87 32.12 14.14 45.26
N VAL A 88 32.46 15.42 45.10
CA VAL A 88 33.74 16.04 45.49
C VAL A 88 33.45 17.45 46.02
N ASP A 89 34.06 17.84 47.13
CA ASP A 89 33.72 19.06 47.89
C ASP A 89 34.58 20.30 47.58
N GLY A 90 33.91 21.46 47.42
CA GLY A 90 34.41 22.79 47.83
C GLY A 90 35.61 23.42 47.08
N PRO A 91 36.05 24.63 47.50
CA PRO A 91 35.51 25.47 48.57
C PRO A 91 34.81 26.77 48.10
N SER A 92 33.71 27.08 48.80
CA SER A 92 33.24 28.37 49.34
C SER A 92 33.71 29.72 48.78
N ASP A 93 32.75 30.61 48.53
CA ASP A 93 32.66 31.92 49.23
C ASP A 93 31.24 32.52 49.22
N SER A 94 30.83 33.20 50.31
CA SER A 94 29.53 33.89 50.53
C SER A 94 29.62 34.70 51.83
N PRO A 95 29.14 35.96 51.90
CA PRO A 95 27.72 36.30 52.15
C PRO A 95 27.27 37.61 51.42
N ASN A 96 26.10 38.27 51.56
CA ASN A 96 25.05 38.42 52.58
C ASN A 96 23.66 38.49 51.88
N VAL A 97 22.53 37.99 52.40
CA VAL A 97 21.80 38.27 53.68
C VAL A 97 21.13 39.66 53.73
N MET A 98 19.80 39.70 53.53
CA MET A 98 18.83 40.60 54.20
C MET A 98 17.36 40.17 53.90
N GLY A 99 16.47 40.39 54.87
CA GLY A 99 14.99 40.35 54.79
C GLY A 99 14.43 41.35 55.84
N PRO A 100 13.21 41.21 56.42
CA PRO A 100 12.05 40.39 56.01
C PRO A 100 10.64 41.07 56.22
N GLN A 101 9.66 40.80 55.31
CA GLN A 101 8.17 40.85 55.55
C GLN A 101 7.53 42.21 56.02
N PRO A 102 6.19 42.36 56.32
CA PRO A 102 4.99 41.49 56.15
C PRO A 102 3.69 42.12 55.55
N ALA A 103 2.79 41.25 55.02
CA ALA A 103 1.29 41.36 54.94
C ALA A 103 0.63 42.57 54.17
N VAL A 104 -0.68 42.68 53.82
CA VAL A 104 -1.99 42.18 54.37
C VAL A 104 -3.11 42.08 53.28
N LYS A 105 -3.97 41.02 53.33
CA LYS A 105 -5.37 40.81 52.80
C LYS A 105 -5.85 41.27 51.39
N GLY A 106 -6.62 40.38 50.72
CA GLY A 106 -8.09 40.62 50.55
C GLY A 106 -8.78 40.33 49.19
N HIS A 107 -9.72 39.36 49.17
CA HIS A 107 -10.86 39.17 48.21
C HIS A 107 -10.52 38.90 46.71
N GLU A 108 -11.31 38.19 45.89
CA GLU A 108 -12.59 37.45 46.10
C GLU A 108 -12.69 36.19 45.20
N LEU A 109 -13.70 35.34 45.42
CA LEU A 109 -13.98 34.11 44.64
C LEU A 109 -15.33 34.22 43.90
N ILE A 110 -15.36 33.84 42.62
CA ILE A 110 -16.61 33.65 41.85
C ILE A 110 -16.78 32.16 41.52
N ALA A 111 -17.99 31.64 41.77
CA ALA A 111 -18.29 30.21 41.77
C ALA A 111 -18.93 29.70 40.47
N ARG A 112 -18.89 28.38 40.27
CA ARG A 112 -19.62 27.67 39.20
C ARG A 112 -21.10 27.54 39.57
N PRO A 113 -22.04 27.67 38.62
CA PRO A 113 -23.41 27.17 38.80
C PRO A 113 -23.43 25.65 39.00
N ARG A 114 -24.31 25.16 39.90
CA ARG A 114 -24.75 23.76 39.90
C ARG A 114 -25.99 23.63 39.02
N VAL A 115 -26.16 22.47 38.41
CA VAL A 115 -27.46 22.02 37.89
C VAL A 115 -28.24 21.43 39.07
N ASP A 116 -29.53 21.77 39.17
CA ASP A 116 -30.45 21.20 40.16
C ASP A 116 -31.27 20.06 39.54
N SER A 117 -31.80 19.16 40.37
CA SER A 117 -32.37 17.88 39.96
C SER A 117 -33.84 17.73 40.39
N SER A 118 -34.76 17.74 39.43
CA SER A 118 -36.15 17.29 39.63
C SER A 118 -36.64 16.42 38.46
N LEU A 119 -37.26 15.31 38.84
CA LEU A 119 -37.85 14.26 37.99
C LEU A 119 -39.35 14.57 37.74
N PRO A 120 -40.00 14.02 36.69
CA PRO A 120 -40.40 12.61 36.70
C PRO A 120 -40.30 11.85 35.35
N ASP A 121 -40.38 10.53 35.46
CA ASP A 121 -40.50 9.57 34.36
C ASP A 121 -41.78 9.73 33.53
N TYR A 122 -41.73 9.31 32.26
CA TYR A 122 -42.92 8.87 31.52
C TYR A 122 -42.63 7.64 30.67
N THR A 123 -43.60 6.73 30.59
CA THR A 123 -43.48 5.38 30.05
C THR A 123 -43.85 5.26 28.57
N PHE A 124 -43.41 4.16 27.93
CA PHE A 124 -43.86 3.75 26.59
C PHE A 124 -45.38 3.49 26.51
N GLU A 125 -46.01 3.98 25.45
CA GLU A 125 -47.26 3.42 24.90
C GLU A 125 -47.09 3.08 23.40
N LYS A 126 -48.10 2.45 22.78
CA LYS A 126 -48.02 1.79 21.47
C LYS A 126 -49.21 2.14 20.55
N PHE A 127 -49.03 1.80 19.26
CA PHE A 127 -50.07 1.60 18.22
C PHE A 127 -50.77 2.86 17.68
N PRO A 128 -51.52 2.78 16.55
CA PRO A 128 -51.69 1.67 15.58
C PRO A 128 -51.23 2.03 14.14
N ALA A 129 -51.67 1.26 13.14
CA ALA A 129 -51.47 1.48 11.70
C ALA A 129 -52.81 1.76 10.98
N GLU A 130 -52.83 1.65 9.63
CA GLU A 130 -53.99 1.77 8.71
C GLU A 130 -54.52 3.22 8.49
N ASP A 131 -55.07 3.64 7.34
CA ASP A 131 -55.20 3.01 6.00
C ASP A 131 -55.15 4.07 4.87
N THR A 132 -55.22 3.63 3.61
CA THR A 132 -55.35 4.43 2.37
C THR A 132 -56.78 4.94 2.13
N PRO A 133 -56.95 5.94 1.24
CA PRO A 133 -57.75 5.67 0.04
C PRO A 133 -57.22 6.32 -1.26
N LYS A 134 -57.81 5.93 -2.40
CA LYS A 134 -57.54 6.42 -3.76
C LYS A 134 -58.55 7.48 -4.21
N THR A 135 -58.17 8.36 -5.14
CA THR A 135 -59.08 9.04 -6.08
C THR A 135 -58.41 9.27 -7.45
N ASP A 136 -59.22 9.30 -8.51
CA ASP A 136 -58.79 9.41 -9.92
C ASP A 136 -59.18 10.77 -10.57
N ASN A 137 -58.75 10.97 -11.82
CA ASN A 137 -59.31 11.87 -12.86
C ASN A 137 -58.90 13.37 -12.93
N ALA A 138 -57.79 13.61 -13.63
CA ALA A 138 -57.75 14.17 -15.01
C ALA A 138 -58.17 15.64 -15.35
N SER A 139 -57.41 16.19 -16.32
CA SER A 139 -57.57 17.45 -17.08
C SER A 139 -57.20 18.76 -16.33
N ALA A 140 -56.72 19.83 -17.00
CA ALA A 140 -56.63 20.12 -18.44
C ALA A 140 -55.28 20.74 -18.90
N ARG A 141 -55.10 20.93 -20.22
CA ARG A 141 -53.95 21.60 -20.87
C ARG A 141 -54.33 23.02 -21.36
N PRO A 142 -53.34 23.90 -21.61
CA PRO A 142 -52.98 24.25 -23.00
C PRO A 142 -51.44 24.39 -23.21
N ALA A 143 -50.86 24.72 -24.38
CA ALA A 143 -51.09 24.35 -25.79
C ALA A 143 -49.86 24.82 -26.65
N CYS A 144 -49.82 24.55 -27.96
CA CYS A 144 -48.72 24.80 -28.95
C CYS A 144 -47.50 23.86 -28.81
N ALA A 145 -47.14 22.94 -29.72
CA ALA A 145 -47.54 22.56 -31.09
C ALA A 145 -46.80 23.23 -32.27
N ALA A 146 -45.86 22.47 -32.88
CA ALA A 146 -45.33 22.69 -34.24
C ALA A 146 -44.97 21.33 -34.92
N MET A 147 -45.89 20.86 -35.75
CA MET A 147 -45.83 19.87 -36.86
C MET A 147 -44.62 18.94 -37.10
N ARG A 148 -44.94 17.64 -37.31
CA ARG A 148 -44.25 16.71 -38.23
C ARG A 148 -45.13 16.41 -39.46
N PRO A 149 -44.57 16.10 -40.64
CA PRO A 149 -45.26 15.33 -41.68
C PRO A 149 -45.35 13.83 -41.34
N LYS A 150 -46.29 13.10 -41.98
CA LYS A 150 -46.47 11.64 -41.86
C LYS A 150 -45.93 10.90 -43.09
N VAL A 151 -45.38 9.69 -42.92
CA VAL A 151 -45.43 8.60 -43.92
C VAL A 151 -45.77 7.28 -43.18
N ARG A 152 -46.29 6.30 -43.93
CA ARG A 152 -46.97 5.06 -43.49
C ARG A 152 -46.01 3.93 -43.10
N ASP A 153 -46.59 2.91 -42.46
CA ASP A 153 -46.01 1.57 -42.28
C ASP A 153 -45.62 0.90 -43.60
N ALA A 154 -44.52 0.13 -43.58
CA ALA A 154 -44.15 -0.85 -44.59
C ALA A 154 -43.28 -1.95 -43.97
N THR A 155 -43.53 -3.20 -44.35
CA THR A 155 -42.82 -4.41 -43.88
C THR A 155 -41.34 -4.41 -44.34
N PRO A 156 -40.36 -4.84 -43.52
CA PRO A 156 -38.95 -4.79 -43.90
C PRO A 156 -38.57 -5.81 -45.00
N PRO A 157 -37.92 -5.39 -46.10
CA PRO A 157 -37.34 -6.30 -47.10
C PRO A 157 -35.96 -6.80 -46.66
N GLY A 158 -35.63 -8.05 -47.01
CA GLY A 158 -34.37 -8.70 -46.61
C GLY A 158 -33.27 -8.76 -47.68
N ASN A 159 -32.14 -9.35 -47.27
CA ASN A 159 -31.09 -10.01 -48.07
C ASN A 159 -30.26 -9.21 -49.10
N SER A 160 -30.61 -8.00 -49.53
CA SER A 160 -29.84 -7.28 -50.57
C SER A 160 -28.40 -6.92 -50.16
N THR A 161 -28.17 -6.48 -48.91
CA THR A 161 -26.86 -6.00 -48.45
C THR A 161 -25.81 -7.12 -48.32
N ILE A 162 -26.24 -8.33 -47.94
CA ILE A 162 -25.33 -9.47 -47.73
C ILE A 162 -24.82 -10.01 -49.07
N GLU A 163 -25.68 -10.08 -50.09
CA GLU A 163 -25.27 -10.47 -51.45
C GLU A 163 -24.28 -9.48 -52.05
N LEU A 164 -24.46 -8.17 -51.83
CA LEU A 164 -23.54 -7.14 -52.32
C LEU A 164 -22.13 -7.29 -51.70
N VAL A 165 -22.06 -7.54 -50.39
CA VAL A 165 -20.78 -7.78 -49.69
C VAL A 165 -20.09 -9.07 -50.18
N LYS A 166 -20.85 -10.16 -50.40
CA LYS A 166 -20.29 -11.39 -50.99
C LYS A 166 -19.74 -11.17 -52.41
N HIS A 167 -20.45 -10.42 -53.25
CA HIS A 167 -20.08 -10.20 -54.65
C HIS A 167 -18.85 -9.27 -54.79
N ILE A 168 -18.64 -8.35 -53.84
CA ILE A 168 -17.41 -7.57 -53.74
C ILE A 168 -16.27 -8.46 -53.24
N GLY A 169 -16.50 -9.27 -52.20
CA GLY A 169 -15.50 -10.18 -51.65
C GLY A 169 -14.94 -11.18 -52.68
N SER A 170 -15.81 -11.81 -53.48
CA SER A 170 -15.39 -12.80 -54.49
C SER A 170 -14.63 -12.21 -55.69
N ARG A 171 -14.77 -10.90 -55.96
CA ARG A 171 -14.04 -10.20 -57.03
C ARG A 171 -12.72 -9.57 -56.60
N VAL A 172 -12.50 -9.38 -55.30
CA VAL A 172 -11.22 -8.87 -54.76
C VAL A 172 -10.26 -10.02 -54.36
N LEU A 173 -10.78 -11.23 -54.09
CA LEU A 173 -9.99 -12.41 -53.72
C LEU A 173 -9.81 -13.40 -54.90
N GLY A 174 -9.57 -12.86 -56.10
CA GLY A 174 -9.29 -13.66 -57.29
C GLY A 174 -7.86 -14.22 -57.30
N VAL A 175 -7.73 -15.51 -56.97
CA VAL A 175 -6.50 -16.32 -57.09
C VAL A 175 -5.30 -15.80 -56.27
N ILE A 176 -5.21 -16.27 -55.03
CA ILE A 176 -3.93 -16.46 -54.33
C ILE A 176 -3.82 -17.96 -54.07
N ASP A 177 -2.72 -18.56 -54.51
CA ASP A 177 -2.45 -20.00 -54.35
C ASP A 177 -2.23 -20.34 -52.86
N ASP A 178 -2.61 -21.54 -52.41
CA ASP A 178 -2.69 -21.86 -50.98
C ASP A 178 -1.32 -21.83 -50.27
N GLY A 179 -0.22 -21.92 -51.02
CA GLY A 179 1.14 -21.69 -50.51
C GLY A 179 1.44 -20.23 -50.13
N ASP A 180 0.90 -19.25 -50.86
CA ASP A 180 1.26 -17.84 -50.70
C ASP A 180 0.51 -17.17 -49.54
N SER A 181 -0.65 -17.68 -49.14
CA SER A 181 -1.37 -17.22 -47.94
C SER A 181 -0.52 -17.38 -46.66
N ALA A 182 0.25 -18.46 -46.55
CA ALA A 182 1.20 -18.66 -45.46
C ALA A 182 2.36 -17.64 -45.53
N VAL A 183 2.92 -17.41 -46.71
CA VAL A 183 4.00 -16.43 -46.94
C VAL A 183 3.53 -15.01 -46.68
N PHE A 184 2.28 -14.66 -47.00
CA PHE A 184 1.71 -13.34 -46.74
C PHE A 184 1.41 -13.12 -45.26
N ALA A 185 0.87 -14.13 -44.56
CA ALA A 185 0.72 -14.10 -43.10
C ALA A 185 2.09 -13.99 -42.39
N GLN A 186 3.11 -14.71 -42.87
CA GLN A 186 4.47 -14.66 -42.35
C GLN A 186 5.19 -13.35 -42.69
N ARG A 187 4.90 -12.71 -43.84
CA ARG A 187 5.34 -11.35 -44.18
C ARG A 187 4.66 -10.27 -43.36
N ILE A 188 3.39 -10.43 -42.99
CA ILE A 188 2.70 -9.53 -42.04
C ILE A 188 3.24 -9.73 -40.62
N SER A 189 3.54 -10.96 -40.23
CA SER A 189 4.19 -11.29 -38.94
C SER A 189 5.58 -10.66 -38.84
N THR A 190 6.44 -10.88 -39.84
CA THR A 190 7.81 -10.32 -39.87
C THR A 190 7.84 -8.80 -40.08
N ARG A 191 6.86 -8.19 -40.76
CA ARG A 191 6.66 -6.72 -40.76
C ARG A 191 6.02 -6.17 -39.48
N LYS A 192 5.57 -7.00 -38.54
CA LYS A 192 5.04 -6.58 -37.24
C LYS A 192 6.06 -6.65 -36.09
N LEU A 193 7.23 -7.28 -36.30
CA LEU A 193 8.46 -6.95 -35.57
C LEU A 193 9.23 -5.84 -36.30
N VAL A 194 8.57 -4.67 -36.41
CA VAL A 194 9.32 -3.44 -36.14
C VAL A 194 9.37 -3.37 -34.62
N ASP A 195 10.57 -3.32 -34.04
CA ASP A 195 10.73 -3.21 -32.59
C ASP A 195 9.97 -1.99 -32.09
N ARG A 196 8.84 -2.24 -31.40
CA ARG A 196 8.00 -1.19 -30.85
C ARG A 196 8.74 -0.56 -29.69
N ILE A 197 9.40 0.56 -29.98
CA ILE A 197 10.00 1.46 -29.00
C ILE A 197 9.04 1.59 -27.80
N PRO A 198 9.43 1.15 -26.60
CA PRO A 198 8.59 1.22 -25.42
C PRO A 198 8.11 2.64 -25.14
N VAL A 199 6.94 2.78 -24.53
CA VAL A 199 6.27 4.07 -24.38
C VAL A 199 7.12 5.03 -23.54
N ARG A 200 7.82 4.51 -22.53
CA ARG A 200 8.75 5.32 -21.72
C ARG A 200 9.96 5.81 -22.54
N ASP A 201 10.45 5.00 -23.49
CA ASP A 201 11.64 5.29 -24.28
C ASP A 201 11.28 6.33 -25.36
N ALA A 202 10.08 6.23 -25.94
CA ALA A 202 9.50 7.24 -26.82
C ALA A 202 9.26 8.59 -26.12
N ILE A 203 8.78 8.59 -24.87
CA ILE A 203 8.63 9.81 -24.06
C ILE A 203 10.02 10.41 -23.72
N ALA A 204 11.00 9.60 -23.34
CA ALA A 204 12.35 10.05 -23.03
C ALA A 204 13.03 10.74 -24.23
N MET A 205 12.96 10.13 -25.42
CA MET A 205 13.50 10.74 -26.64
C MET A 205 12.75 12.03 -27.07
N GLY A 206 11.46 12.14 -26.75
CA GLY A 206 10.65 13.31 -27.11
C GLY A 206 10.78 14.50 -26.16
N LEU A 207 11.07 14.27 -24.88
CA LEU A 207 11.13 15.32 -23.85
C LEU A 207 12.55 15.61 -23.34
N GLY A 208 13.45 14.62 -23.36
CA GLY A 208 14.74 14.68 -22.67
C GLY A 208 14.61 14.78 -21.16
N PHE A 209 15.73 15.14 -20.50
CA PHE A 209 15.83 15.32 -19.05
C PHE A 209 16.54 16.64 -18.73
N GLN A 210 16.12 17.33 -17.67
CA GLN A 210 16.71 18.62 -17.27
C GLN A 210 18.03 18.45 -16.50
N ASN A 211 18.29 17.24 -15.96
CA ASN A 211 19.50 16.89 -15.23
C ASN A 211 19.62 15.36 -15.08
N SER A 212 20.80 14.89 -14.65
CA SER A 212 21.10 13.46 -14.50
C SER A 212 20.29 12.75 -13.40
N SER A 213 19.73 13.45 -12.40
CA SER A 213 18.81 12.82 -11.44
C SER A 213 17.48 12.47 -12.08
N GLN A 214 16.95 13.33 -12.97
CA GLN A 214 15.75 13.02 -13.74
C GLN A 214 15.99 11.83 -14.69
N GLU A 215 17.13 11.77 -15.37
CA GLU A 215 17.51 10.62 -16.21
C GLU A 215 17.65 9.32 -15.40
N TYR A 216 18.38 9.36 -14.27
CA TYR A 216 18.55 8.23 -13.36
C TYR A 216 17.20 7.69 -12.87
N TRP A 217 16.36 8.56 -12.31
CA TRP A 217 15.04 8.17 -11.82
C TRP A 217 14.12 7.69 -12.94
N TRP A 218 14.17 8.27 -14.14
CA TRP A 218 13.35 7.81 -15.25
C TRP A 218 13.71 6.37 -15.64
N ASN A 219 15.00 6.11 -15.85
CA ASN A 219 15.51 4.82 -16.30
C ASN A 219 15.31 3.72 -15.24
N GLY A 220 15.40 4.07 -13.95
CA GLY A 220 15.17 3.12 -12.85
C GLY A 220 13.70 2.85 -12.52
N LEU A 221 12.81 3.83 -12.67
CA LEU A 221 11.43 3.75 -12.15
C LEU A 221 10.38 3.45 -13.23
N THR A 222 10.56 3.94 -14.46
CA THR A 222 9.53 3.78 -15.49
C THR A 222 9.40 2.37 -16.10
N PRO A 223 10.44 1.51 -16.21
CA PRO A 223 10.28 0.17 -16.75
C PRO A 223 9.29 -0.68 -15.95
N ILE A 224 9.34 -0.63 -14.61
CA ILE A 224 8.39 -1.34 -13.75
C ILE A 224 6.96 -0.78 -13.86
N ILE A 225 6.79 0.55 -13.90
CA ILE A 225 5.46 1.17 -14.06
C ILE A 225 4.86 0.80 -15.43
N GLU A 226 5.65 0.81 -16.50
CA GLU A 226 5.20 0.39 -17.83
C GLU A 226 4.85 -1.11 -17.88
N ASN A 227 5.70 -1.97 -17.31
CA ASN A 227 5.45 -3.41 -17.24
C ASN A 227 4.18 -3.74 -16.44
N LEU A 228 3.91 -3.03 -15.34
CA LEU A 228 2.68 -3.15 -14.57
C LEU A 228 1.45 -2.69 -15.38
N MET A 229 1.56 -1.60 -16.14
CA MET A 229 0.48 -1.14 -17.04
C MET A 229 0.23 -2.13 -18.19
N ILE A 230 1.27 -2.75 -18.75
CA ILE A 230 1.16 -3.81 -19.76
C ILE A 230 0.46 -5.05 -19.17
N LYS A 231 0.91 -5.53 -18.01
CA LYS A 231 0.30 -6.65 -17.26
C LYS A 231 -1.18 -6.40 -16.96
N ALA A 232 -1.53 -5.17 -16.57
CA ALA A 232 -2.89 -4.74 -16.29
C ALA A 232 -3.72 -4.32 -17.53
N GLN A 233 -3.15 -4.48 -18.74
CA GLN A 233 -3.78 -4.26 -20.04
C GLN A 233 -4.28 -2.82 -20.26
N TYR A 234 -3.48 -1.82 -19.88
CA TYR A 234 -3.76 -0.42 -20.15
C TYR A 234 -3.56 -0.12 -21.65
N PRO A 235 -4.54 0.49 -22.34
CA PRO A 235 -4.40 0.97 -23.72
C PRO A 235 -3.18 1.87 -23.92
N ASP A 236 -2.57 1.81 -25.12
CA ASP A 236 -1.36 2.56 -25.45
C ASP A 236 -1.49 4.06 -25.13
N TYR A 237 -2.62 4.69 -25.49
CA TYR A 237 -2.85 6.12 -25.22
C TYR A 237 -2.85 6.49 -23.72
N LEU A 238 -3.23 5.57 -22.82
CA LEU A 238 -3.16 5.79 -21.38
C LEU A 238 -1.73 5.60 -20.86
N LYS A 239 -0.97 4.64 -21.40
CA LYS A 239 0.45 4.51 -21.06
C LYS A 239 1.21 5.78 -21.44
N TYR A 240 0.95 6.36 -22.62
CA TYR A 240 1.51 7.66 -23.03
C TYR A 240 1.10 8.78 -22.07
N ALA A 241 -0.19 8.89 -21.73
CA ALA A 241 -0.69 9.93 -20.83
C ALA A 241 -0.07 9.84 -19.42
N TYR A 242 0.04 8.64 -18.84
CA TYR A 242 0.58 8.45 -17.49
C TYR A 242 2.11 8.57 -17.43
N LEU A 243 2.84 8.13 -18.47
CA LEU A 243 4.30 8.34 -18.53
C LEU A 243 4.64 9.82 -18.80
N ALA A 244 3.87 10.53 -19.64
CA ALA A 244 4.01 11.98 -19.80
C ALA A 244 3.68 12.75 -18.50
N PHE A 245 2.67 12.30 -17.73
CA PHE A 245 2.38 12.84 -16.40
C PHE A 245 3.53 12.61 -15.40
N ILE A 246 4.13 11.41 -15.40
CA ILE A 246 5.31 11.12 -14.59
C ILE A 246 6.47 12.05 -14.99
N ALA A 247 6.77 12.19 -16.28
CA ALA A 247 7.84 13.06 -16.77
C ALA A 247 7.64 14.53 -16.38
N LYS A 248 6.40 15.05 -16.51
CA LYS A 248 6.09 16.47 -16.27
C LYS A 248 6.03 16.85 -14.79
N PHE A 249 5.38 16.05 -13.94
CA PHE A 249 5.04 16.45 -12.56
C PHE A 249 5.84 15.66 -11.52
N ILE A 250 5.96 14.35 -11.70
CA ILE A 250 6.54 13.45 -10.69
C ILE A 250 8.06 13.55 -10.71
N LEU A 251 8.68 13.43 -11.89
CA LEU A 251 10.12 13.34 -12.07
C LEU A 251 10.91 14.55 -11.51
N PRO A 252 10.44 15.82 -11.63
CA PRO A 252 11.09 16.97 -10.99
C PRO A 252 10.98 16.97 -9.45
N SER A 253 10.11 16.14 -8.87
CA SER A 253 9.82 16.06 -7.44
C SER A 253 10.37 14.80 -6.76
N LEU A 254 11.29 14.08 -7.40
CA LEU A 254 11.98 12.91 -6.81
C LEU A 254 13.34 13.26 -6.18
N GLY A 255 13.71 14.56 -6.14
CA GLY A 255 14.96 15.01 -5.55
C GLY A 255 16.22 14.56 -6.28
N SER A 256 17.38 14.70 -5.63
CA SER A 256 18.66 14.26 -6.19
C SER A 256 18.84 12.74 -6.06
N HIS A 257 19.47 12.11 -7.04
CA HIS A 257 19.92 10.72 -6.94
C HIS A 257 21.22 10.58 -6.12
N SER A 258 21.97 11.66 -5.89
CA SER A 258 23.18 11.66 -5.05
C SER A 258 22.84 11.90 -3.57
N GLY A 259 23.47 11.16 -2.65
CA GLY A 259 23.27 11.14 -1.19
C GLY A 259 23.59 12.42 -0.40
N LYS A 260 23.63 13.56 -1.08
CA LYS A 260 24.03 14.87 -0.54
C LYS A 260 22.89 15.67 0.10
N GLN A 261 21.67 15.12 0.16
CA GLN A 261 20.54 15.73 0.88
C GLN A 261 20.45 15.15 2.30
N PRO A 262 20.39 15.96 3.37
CA PRO A 262 20.49 15.45 4.75
C PRO A 262 19.41 14.44 5.15
N ALA A 263 18.16 14.67 4.75
CA ALA A 263 17.07 13.74 5.02
C ALA A 263 16.97 12.69 3.90
N PRO A 264 17.36 11.41 4.08
CA PRO A 264 17.18 10.37 3.07
C PRO A 264 15.70 9.99 2.93
N PRO A 265 15.24 9.54 1.75
CA PRO A 265 13.84 9.16 1.54
C PRO A 265 13.40 7.96 2.38
N LYS A 266 12.11 7.92 2.70
CA LYS A 266 11.48 7.07 3.72
C LYS A 266 10.25 6.30 3.22
N ILE A 267 10.02 6.25 1.92
CA ILE A 267 8.87 5.57 1.32
C ILE A 267 9.09 4.06 1.13
N THR A 268 10.30 3.63 0.80
CA THR A 268 10.70 2.21 0.79
C THR A 268 11.84 1.94 1.76
N HIS A 269 12.11 0.66 2.05
CA HIS A 269 13.18 0.24 2.95
C HIS A 269 14.59 0.40 2.36
N ASP A 270 14.71 0.39 1.03
CA ASP A 270 15.94 0.59 0.27
C ASP A 270 16.15 2.04 -0.20
N ARG A 271 15.40 3.00 0.36
CA ARG A 271 15.52 4.44 0.08
C ARG A 271 15.30 4.82 -1.40
N CYS A 272 14.39 4.11 -2.07
CA CYS A 272 13.76 4.62 -3.29
C CYS A 272 12.88 5.83 -2.95
N THR A 273 12.59 6.68 -3.95
CA THR A 273 11.72 7.86 -3.83
C THR A 273 10.29 7.62 -4.33
N LEU A 274 10.05 6.46 -4.96
CA LEU A 274 8.78 6.06 -5.57
C LEU A 274 8.52 4.55 -5.34
N GLU A 275 7.33 4.21 -4.86
CA GLU A 275 6.88 2.82 -4.67
C GLU A 275 5.72 2.49 -5.64
N PRO A 276 5.96 1.75 -6.74
CA PRO A 276 4.91 1.25 -7.59
C PRO A 276 4.16 0.08 -6.93
N SER A 277 2.87 -0.04 -7.23
CA SER A 277 2.00 -1.08 -6.66
C SER A 277 0.92 -1.54 -7.64
N LEU A 278 0.50 -2.80 -7.47
CA LEU A 278 -0.52 -3.46 -8.27
C LEU A 278 -1.67 -3.91 -7.36
N ASN A 279 -2.85 -3.35 -7.58
CA ASN A 279 -4.08 -3.89 -7.02
C ASN A 279 -4.52 -5.11 -7.84
N ILE A 280 -4.94 -6.17 -7.16
CA ILE A 280 -5.35 -7.46 -7.71
C ILE A 280 -6.66 -7.86 -7.03
N SER A 281 -7.70 -8.06 -7.82
CA SER A 281 -9.03 -8.45 -7.33
C SER A 281 -9.83 -9.15 -8.44
N LYS A 282 -11.02 -9.64 -8.11
CA LYS A 282 -11.96 -10.23 -9.08
C LYS A 282 -12.38 -9.24 -10.20
N SER A 283 -12.28 -7.93 -10.01
CA SER A 283 -12.51 -6.92 -11.07
C SER A 283 -11.29 -6.64 -11.96
N GLY A 284 -10.18 -7.35 -11.72
CA GLY A 284 -8.93 -7.28 -12.46
C GLY A 284 -7.84 -6.46 -11.76
N LEU A 285 -6.93 -5.93 -12.58
CA LEU A 285 -5.67 -5.33 -12.15
C LEU A 285 -5.69 -3.80 -12.32
N SER A 286 -5.23 -3.03 -11.32
CA SER A 286 -4.98 -1.59 -11.50
C SER A 286 -3.65 -1.15 -10.91
N VAL A 287 -2.97 -0.22 -11.59
CA VAL A 287 -1.65 0.28 -11.22
C VAL A 287 -1.78 1.54 -10.37
N ARG A 288 -0.98 1.61 -9.32
CA ARG A 288 -0.72 2.80 -8.51
C ARG A 288 0.79 3.02 -8.42
N PHE A 289 1.21 4.25 -8.17
CA PHE A 289 2.49 4.49 -7.48
C PHE A 289 2.30 5.53 -6.37
N THR A 290 3.15 5.44 -5.36
CA THR A 290 3.25 6.43 -4.27
C THR A 290 4.63 7.07 -4.34
N ILE A 291 4.76 8.34 -3.93
CA ILE A 291 6.04 9.06 -3.82
C ILE A 291 6.17 9.78 -2.47
N GLU A 292 7.41 10.01 -2.06
CA GLU A 292 7.77 11.11 -1.16
C GLU A 292 8.17 12.31 -2.03
N PRO A 293 7.41 13.42 -2.07
CA PRO A 293 7.79 14.59 -2.87
C PRO A 293 9.00 15.30 -2.26
N ARG A 294 10.11 15.37 -3.01
CA ARG A 294 11.41 15.87 -2.56
C ARG A 294 11.94 16.98 -3.46
N GLY A 295 12.02 18.18 -2.91
CA GLY A 295 12.61 19.34 -3.58
C GLY A 295 14.14 19.39 -3.41
N PRO A 296 14.82 20.38 -4.02
CA PRO A 296 16.26 20.59 -3.80
C PRO A 296 16.58 20.89 -2.32
N PHE A 297 15.65 21.50 -1.59
CA PHE A 297 15.79 21.91 -0.18
C PHE A 297 15.40 20.85 0.86
N ALA A 298 15.12 19.59 0.46
CA ALA A 298 14.65 18.55 1.38
C ALA A 298 15.65 18.30 2.52
N GLY A 299 15.26 18.61 3.76
CA GLY A 299 16.12 18.48 4.95
C GLY A 299 17.09 19.66 5.16
N LEU A 300 16.99 20.73 4.36
CA LEU A 300 17.67 22.01 4.59
C LEU A 300 16.71 22.99 5.30
N PRO A 301 17.20 24.08 5.95
CA PRO A 301 16.35 25.01 6.70
C PRO A 301 15.18 25.66 5.92
N GLN A 302 15.20 25.63 4.58
CA GLN A 302 14.11 26.13 3.73
C GLN A 302 12.95 25.13 3.56
N ASP A 303 13.17 23.82 3.69
CA ASP A 303 12.12 22.78 3.73
C ASP A 303 12.58 21.58 4.58
N PRO A 304 12.77 21.76 5.90
CA PRO A 304 13.41 20.75 6.76
C PRO A 304 12.58 19.47 6.87
N PHE A 305 11.26 19.57 6.63
CA PHE A 305 10.30 18.48 6.79
C PHE A 305 9.71 17.97 5.46
N GLY A 306 10.12 18.50 4.30
CA GLY A 306 9.59 18.15 2.97
C GLY A 306 8.15 18.63 2.71
N GLN A 307 7.60 19.51 3.56
CA GLN A 307 6.23 20.00 3.50
C GLN A 307 6.02 20.91 2.29
N HIS A 308 7.01 21.77 1.99
CA HIS A 308 6.88 22.74 0.90
C HIS A 308 6.88 22.05 -0.48
N GLN A 309 7.76 21.07 -0.74
CA GLN A 309 7.66 20.31 -1.99
C GLN A 309 6.34 19.51 -2.09
N GLY A 310 5.91 18.87 -1.00
CA GLY A 310 4.63 18.14 -0.95
C GLY A 310 3.43 19.02 -1.30
N ARG A 311 3.40 20.24 -0.76
CA ARG A 311 2.41 21.27 -1.10
C ARG A 311 2.50 21.69 -2.57
N LYS A 312 3.71 22.08 -3.02
CA LYS A 312 3.96 22.58 -4.37
C LYS A 312 3.48 21.60 -5.44
N LEU A 313 3.85 20.33 -5.32
CA LEU A 313 3.49 19.31 -6.31
C LEU A 313 1.98 19.07 -6.36
N PHE A 314 1.29 19.08 -5.21
CA PHE A 314 -0.16 18.93 -5.18
C PHE A 314 -0.86 20.10 -5.91
N ASP A 315 -0.46 21.34 -5.62
CA ASP A 315 -1.02 22.54 -6.26
C ASP A 315 -0.70 22.59 -7.77
N GLU A 316 0.51 22.23 -8.20
CA GLU A 316 0.88 22.16 -9.61
C GLU A 316 0.06 21.11 -10.39
N ILE A 317 -0.20 19.94 -9.79
CA ILE A 317 -1.04 18.90 -10.40
C ILE A 317 -2.49 19.36 -10.47
N PHE A 318 -3.03 19.90 -9.37
CA PHE A 318 -4.42 20.38 -9.28
C PHE A 318 -4.71 21.51 -10.28
N ALA A 319 -3.77 22.45 -10.44
CA ALA A 319 -3.94 23.60 -11.35
C ALA A 319 -3.63 23.28 -12.82
N SER A 320 -2.71 22.35 -13.13
CA SER A 320 -2.12 22.22 -14.48
C SER A 320 -2.13 20.82 -15.10
N SER A 321 -2.66 19.79 -14.44
CA SER A 321 -2.75 18.43 -14.99
C SER A 321 -4.10 18.16 -15.66
N PRO A 322 -4.16 17.84 -16.97
CA PRO A 322 -5.43 17.46 -17.62
C PRO A 322 -6.00 16.13 -17.12
N LEU A 323 -5.24 15.38 -16.31
CA LEU A 323 -5.69 14.14 -15.68
C LEU A 323 -6.35 14.37 -14.30
N ALA A 324 -6.27 15.58 -13.74
CA ALA A 324 -6.78 15.95 -12.41
C ALA A 324 -8.33 16.08 -12.35
N THR A 325 -9.05 15.38 -13.21
CA THR A 325 -10.48 15.57 -13.53
C THR A 325 -11.45 15.41 -12.35
N THR A 326 -11.00 14.87 -11.22
CA THR A 326 -11.80 14.60 -10.02
C THR A 326 -11.01 14.88 -8.73
N ILE A 327 -9.98 15.73 -8.78
CA ILE A 327 -9.22 16.09 -7.57
C ILE A 327 -9.96 17.19 -6.81
N ASP A 328 -10.00 17.08 -5.48
CA ASP A 328 -10.46 18.11 -4.56
C ASP A 328 -9.35 18.41 -3.54
N SER A 329 -9.12 19.69 -3.23
CA SER A 329 -8.09 20.15 -2.30
C SER A 329 -8.59 20.31 -0.86
N THR A 330 -9.88 20.19 -0.61
CA THR A 330 -10.53 20.51 0.68
C THR A 330 -9.95 19.70 1.85
N LEU A 331 -9.94 18.36 1.75
CA LEU A 331 -9.34 17.51 2.79
C LEU A 331 -7.81 17.61 2.81
N PHE A 332 -7.16 17.89 1.67
CA PHE A 332 -5.71 18.09 1.62
C PHE A 332 -5.29 19.30 2.46
N ASN A 333 -5.95 20.45 2.24
CA ASN A 333 -5.72 21.67 3.01
C ASN A 333 -6.04 21.47 4.51
N HIS A 334 -7.10 20.74 4.84
CA HIS A 334 -7.46 20.42 6.22
C HIS A 334 -6.35 19.65 6.96
N PHE A 335 -5.99 18.46 6.47
CA PHE A 335 -4.98 17.63 7.16
C PHE A 335 -3.56 18.21 7.06
N ALA A 336 -3.24 19.00 6.03
CA ALA A 336 -2.02 19.79 5.99
C ALA A 336 -1.95 20.81 7.15
N ASN A 337 -3.00 21.62 7.34
CA ASN A 337 -3.04 22.62 8.41
C ASN A 337 -2.96 21.98 9.81
N GLU A 338 -3.68 20.87 10.00
CA GLU A 338 -3.68 20.11 11.24
C GLU A 338 -2.30 19.49 11.54
N PHE A 339 -1.68 18.78 10.59
CA PHE A 339 -0.49 17.95 10.87
C PHE A 339 0.87 18.59 10.52
N TRP A 340 0.95 19.65 9.71
CA TRP A 340 2.24 20.24 9.37
C TRP A 340 2.77 21.18 10.45
N VAL A 341 4.09 21.14 10.64
CA VAL A 341 4.84 22.03 11.54
C VAL A 341 4.85 23.44 10.94
N PRO A 342 4.36 24.47 11.65
CA PRO A 342 4.44 25.86 11.19
C PRO A 342 5.92 26.30 11.05
N PRO A 343 6.28 27.10 10.03
CA PRO A 343 7.66 27.55 9.85
C PRO A 343 8.26 28.27 11.07
N SER A 344 7.45 29.01 11.82
CA SER A 344 7.83 29.70 13.06
C SER A 344 8.18 28.75 14.23
N ALA A 345 7.82 27.47 14.15
CA ALA A 345 8.12 26.45 15.14
C ALA A 345 9.08 25.36 14.61
N ALA A 346 9.58 25.49 13.39
CA ALA A 346 10.47 24.49 12.79
C ALA A 346 11.79 24.32 13.57
N SER A 347 12.32 25.42 14.13
CA SER A 347 13.56 25.44 14.91
C SER A 347 13.43 24.91 16.35
N THR A 348 12.21 24.62 16.84
CA THR A 348 12.00 24.05 18.18
C THR A 348 11.96 22.51 18.17
N ILE A 349 12.10 21.87 17.00
CA ILE A 349 12.08 20.42 16.85
C ILE A 349 13.50 19.91 16.59
N ASP A 350 14.17 19.44 17.64
CA ASP A 350 15.45 18.74 17.53
C ASP A 350 15.23 17.26 17.21
N VAL A 351 15.23 16.93 15.92
CA VAL A 351 15.21 15.55 15.42
C VAL A 351 16.19 15.43 14.25
N PRO A 352 17.19 14.53 14.30
CA PRO A 352 18.12 14.32 13.20
C PRO A 352 17.41 14.00 11.87
N PRO A 353 17.84 14.57 10.72
CA PRO A 353 17.20 14.35 9.41
C PRO A 353 17.02 12.88 9.01
N GLU A 354 17.91 12.01 9.47
CA GLU A 354 17.88 10.57 9.23
C GLU A 354 16.79 9.86 10.04
N ARG A 355 16.28 10.50 11.10
CA ARG A 355 15.22 10.02 12.00
C ARG A 355 13.86 10.71 11.79
N MET A 356 13.83 11.80 11.00
CA MET A 356 12.59 12.46 10.61
C MET A 356 11.73 11.56 9.70
N PRO A 357 10.43 11.41 9.97
CA PRO A 357 9.49 10.78 9.05
C PRO A 357 9.02 11.78 7.98
N PRO A 358 8.59 11.32 6.80
CA PRO A 358 8.07 12.20 5.75
C PRO A 358 6.75 12.83 6.22
N GLN A 359 6.55 14.15 6.01
CA GLN A 359 5.31 14.83 6.42
C GLN A 359 4.21 14.82 5.35
N CYS A 360 4.55 14.42 4.13
CA CYS A 360 3.63 14.23 3.02
C CYS A 360 4.12 13.08 2.15
N GLN A 361 3.22 12.16 1.78
CA GLN A 361 3.39 11.28 0.62
C GLN A 361 2.18 11.41 -0.28
N LEU A 362 2.37 11.32 -1.60
CA LEU A 362 1.30 11.39 -2.59
C LEU A 362 1.21 10.09 -3.37
N ALA A 363 0.00 9.52 -3.48
CA ALA A 363 -0.25 8.31 -4.25
C ALA A 363 -1.22 8.56 -5.41
N PHE A 364 -0.94 7.93 -6.55
CA PHE A 364 -1.60 8.15 -7.83
C PHE A 364 -2.20 6.82 -8.33
N ASP A 365 -3.53 6.70 -8.27
CA ASP A 365 -4.27 5.62 -8.94
C ASP A 365 -4.42 5.94 -10.43
N LEU A 366 -3.89 5.07 -11.28
CA LEU A 366 -3.98 5.23 -12.74
C LEU A 366 -5.30 4.60 -13.23
N HIS A 367 -6.23 5.40 -13.75
CA HIS A 367 -7.53 4.87 -14.19
C HIS A 367 -7.39 4.01 -15.45
N ARG A 368 -7.99 2.81 -15.47
CA ARG A 368 -7.75 1.78 -16.51
C ARG A 368 -8.29 2.12 -17.91
N THR A 369 -9.36 2.93 -17.98
CA THR A 369 -10.20 3.08 -19.19
C THR A 369 -10.46 4.52 -19.62
N LYS A 370 -9.93 5.52 -18.90
CA LYS A 370 -10.11 6.96 -19.20
C LYS A 370 -8.87 7.72 -18.72
N PRO A 371 -8.48 8.84 -19.35
CA PRO A 371 -7.29 9.60 -18.95
C PRO A 371 -7.58 10.41 -17.68
N SER A 372 -7.33 9.82 -16.52
CA SER A 372 -7.71 10.39 -15.22
C SER A 372 -6.87 9.76 -14.10
N ILE A 373 -6.46 10.56 -13.12
CA ILE A 373 -5.73 10.08 -11.93
C ILE A 373 -6.55 10.30 -10.66
N GLY A 374 -6.64 9.27 -9.82
CA GLY A 374 -7.09 9.44 -8.44
C GLY A 374 -5.89 9.78 -7.56
N VAL A 375 -5.96 10.87 -6.80
CA VAL A 375 -4.87 11.27 -5.88
C VAL A 375 -5.24 10.93 -4.43
N LYS A 376 -4.26 10.48 -3.66
CA LYS A 376 -4.31 10.39 -2.20
C LYS A 376 -3.14 11.11 -1.59
N ALA A 377 -3.35 11.72 -0.43
CA ALA A 377 -2.31 12.30 0.38
C ALA A 377 -2.22 11.58 1.73
N TYR A 378 -1.01 11.39 2.22
CA TYR A 378 -0.68 10.73 3.47
C TYR A 378 0.06 11.74 4.36
N PHE A 379 -0.45 11.96 5.57
CA PHE A 379 0.07 12.93 6.53
C PHE A 379 0.46 12.22 7.83
N ILE A 380 1.66 12.56 8.35
CA ILE A 380 2.27 11.88 9.50
C ILE A 380 2.31 12.87 10.69
N PRO A 381 1.41 12.76 11.69
CA PRO A 381 1.28 13.75 12.76
C PRO A 381 2.43 13.78 13.78
N ARG A 382 3.45 12.92 13.62
CA ARG A 382 4.56 12.77 14.58
C ARG A 382 5.34 14.06 14.82
N MET A 383 5.64 14.87 13.79
CA MET A 383 6.43 16.08 14.02
C MET A 383 5.59 17.18 14.69
N LYS A 384 4.31 17.31 14.33
CA LYS A 384 3.34 18.18 15.05
C LYS A 384 3.28 17.87 16.54
N SER A 385 3.30 16.58 16.91
CA SER A 385 3.22 16.16 18.33
C SER A 385 4.38 16.65 19.20
N LEU A 386 5.53 16.97 18.60
CA LEU A 386 6.70 17.49 19.33
C LEU A 386 6.57 18.98 19.72
N LEU A 387 5.54 19.68 19.24
CA LEU A 387 5.23 21.07 19.59
C LEU A 387 4.39 21.22 20.87
N GLY A 388 4.02 20.12 21.54
CA GLY A 388 3.14 20.14 22.70
C GLY A 388 3.06 18.79 23.43
N SER A 389 2.00 18.60 24.22
CA SER A 389 1.78 17.37 25.01
C SER A 389 0.84 16.36 24.36
N SER A 390 0.20 16.70 23.23
CA SER A 390 -0.74 15.81 22.53
C SER A 390 -0.02 14.71 21.76
N THR A 391 -0.44 13.45 21.94
CA THR A 391 0.12 12.32 21.18
C THR A 391 -0.19 12.41 19.68
N PRO A 392 0.59 11.75 18.80
CA PRO A 392 0.27 11.65 17.37
C PRO A 392 -1.15 11.09 17.09
N GLN A 393 -1.64 10.19 17.94
CA GLN A 393 -2.99 9.63 17.86
C GLN A 393 -4.07 10.64 18.24
N ASN A 394 -3.85 11.42 19.31
CA ASN A 394 -4.81 12.45 19.72
C ASN A 394 -4.93 13.51 18.62
N ILE A 395 -3.80 14.02 18.11
CA ILE A 395 -3.77 14.97 16.98
C ILE A 395 -4.49 14.39 15.76
N ALA A 396 -4.30 13.09 15.47
CA ALA A 396 -4.98 12.45 14.36
C ALA A 396 -6.50 12.35 14.53
N PHE A 397 -6.98 11.98 15.71
CA PHE A 397 -8.40 11.82 16.01
C PHE A 397 -9.10 13.19 16.13
N ASP A 398 -8.43 14.17 16.74
CA ASP A 398 -8.87 15.57 16.80
C ASP A 398 -9.07 16.16 15.39
N ALA A 399 -8.15 15.89 14.46
CA ALA A 399 -8.27 16.33 13.08
C ALA A 399 -9.36 15.60 12.29
N ILE A 400 -9.63 14.32 12.59
CA ILE A 400 -10.77 13.59 12.00
C ILE A 400 -12.09 14.17 12.52
N ALA A 401 -12.18 14.46 13.82
CA ALA A 401 -13.36 15.08 14.44
C ALA A 401 -13.66 16.49 13.91
N ARG A 402 -12.64 17.22 13.45
CA ARG A 402 -12.78 18.53 12.78
C ARG A 402 -12.85 18.45 11.25
N ALA A 403 -12.80 17.26 10.64
CA ALA A 403 -12.74 17.14 9.19
C ALA A 403 -14.03 17.62 8.51
N PRO A 404 -13.95 18.23 7.31
CA PRO A 404 -15.08 18.35 6.41
C PRO A 404 -15.79 16.99 6.26
N SER A 405 -17.11 16.97 6.45
CA SER A 405 -17.97 15.77 6.51
C SER A 405 -17.79 14.85 7.74
N ALA A 406 -17.16 15.29 8.83
CA ALA A 406 -16.99 14.52 10.08
C ALA A 406 -18.30 13.90 10.63
N ASP A 407 -19.43 14.62 10.56
CA ASP A 407 -20.74 14.11 10.98
C ASP A 407 -21.12 12.78 10.30
N THR A 408 -20.71 12.61 9.05
CA THR A 408 -20.97 11.41 8.24
C THR A 408 -19.95 10.28 8.47
N LEU A 409 -18.84 10.55 9.16
CA LEU A 409 -17.85 9.55 9.60
C LEU A 409 -18.14 9.06 11.03
N GLY A 410 -19.03 9.74 11.76
CA GLY A 410 -19.29 9.56 13.19
C GLY A 410 -19.41 8.11 13.68
N PRO A 411 -20.25 7.25 13.09
CA PRO A 411 -20.42 5.86 13.54
C PRO A 411 -19.13 5.04 13.46
N ALA A 412 -18.54 4.94 12.27
CA ALA A 412 -17.31 4.19 12.03
C ALA A 412 -16.12 4.73 12.85
N PHE A 413 -16.03 6.06 13.00
CA PHE A 413 -14.99 6.72 13.78
C PHE A 413 -15.17 6.50 15.30
N SER A 414 -16.42 6.43 15.79
CA SER A 414 -16.72 6.09 17.18
C SER A 414 -16.30 4.66 17.52
N ILE A 415 -16.54 3.70 16.63
CA ILE A 415 -16.10 2.31 16.81
C ILE A 415 -14.57 2.22 16.92
N LEU A 416 -13.85 2.88 16.01
CA LEU A 416 -12.38 2.95 16.03
C LEU A 416 -11.85 3.60 17.31
N THR A 417 -12.42 4.73 17.72
CA THR A 417 -12.02 5.46 18.93
C THR A 417 -12.27 4.63 20.19
N ALA A 418 -13.44 3.98 20.28
CA ALA A 418 -13.79 3.10 21.39
C ALA A 418 -12.93 1.83 21.46
N TYR A 419 -12.41 1.32 20.33
CA TYR A 419 -11.42 0.25 20.33
C TYR A 419 -10.07 0.74 20.87
N MET A 420 -9.51 1.79 20.26
CA MET A 420 -8.17 2.28 20.60
C MET A 420 -8.06 2.73 22.06
N SER A 421 -9.11 3.34 22.62
CA SER A 421 -9.19 3.71 24.04
C SER A 421 -9.40 2.53 25.01
N SER A 422 -9.72 1.34 24.50
CA SER A 422 -9.91 0.12 25.31
C SER A 422 -8.69 -0.82 25.33
N LEU A 423 -7.63 -0.49 24.60
CA LEU A 423 -6.42 -1.31 24.54
C LEU A 423 -5.58 -1.14 25.83
N PRO A 424 -5.23 -2.24 26.53
CA PRO A 424 -4.26 -2.18 27.63
C PRO A 424 -2.86 -1.89 27.08
N GLU A 425 -1.95 -1.40 27.94
CA GLU A 425 -0.57 -1.03 27.55
C GLU A 425 0.15 -2.18 26.80
N SER A 426 -0.06 -3.43 27.22
CA SER A 426 0.50 -4.65 26.60
C SER A 426 -0.03 -4.99 25.20
N ARG A 427 -1.05 -4.29 24.70
CA ARG A 427 -1.59 -4.39 23.34
C ARG A 427 -1.71 -3.03 22.64
N LYS A 428 -1.07 -2.00 23.21
CA LYS A 428 -1.24 -0.61 22.79
C LYS A 428 -0.79 -0.40 21.36
N CYS A 429 -1.71 0.08 20.54
CA CYS A 429 -1.43 0.45 19.16
C CYS A 429 -1.31 1.98 19.04
N SER A 430 -0.71 2.46 17.96
CA SER A 430 -0.46 3.88 17.72
C SER A 430 -0.72 4.25 16.25
N VAL A 431 -1.44 5.35 16.03
CA VAL A 431 -1.67 5.92 14.70
C VAL A 431 -0.35 6.45 14.13
N GLN A 432 0.11 5.86 13.02
CA GLN A 432 1.35 6.25 12.35
C GLN A 432 1.14 7.37 11.32
N MET A 433 0.02 7.32 10.61
CA MET A 433 -0.35 8.28 9.55
C MET A 433 -1.87 8.27 9.32
N ILE A 434 -2.40 9.40 8.83
CA ILE A 434 -3.72 9.45 8.19
C ILE A 434 -3.51 9.57 6.69
N ALA A 435 -4.27 8.82 5.89
CA ALA A 435 -4.39 9.07 4.45
C ALA A 435 -5.81 9.50 4.08
N ILE A 436 -5.92 10.30 3.03
CA ILE A 436 -7.19 10.75 2.46
C ILE A 436 -7.29 10.39 0.98
N ASP A 437 -8.51 10.18 0.51
CA ASP A 437 -8.81 10.28 -0.93
C ASP A 437 -9.00 11.78 -1.27
N CYS A 438 -8.19 12.35 -2.16
CA CYS A 438 -8.26 13.78 -2.54
C CYS A 438 -9.38 14.01 -3.57
N THR A 439 -10.62 13.79 -3.14
CA THR A 439 -11.87 13.92 -3.90
C THR A 439 -12.91 14.66 -3.04
N CYS A 440 -14.09 14.95 -3.60
CA CYS A 440 -15.18 15.63 -2.91
C CYS A 440 -15.44 15.01 -1.51
N PRO A 441 -15.38 15.79 -0.40
CA PRO A 441 -15.43 15.27 0.97
C PRO A 441 -16.57 14.30 1.26
N ALA A 442 -17.77 14.53 0.69
CA ALA A 442 -18.93 13.66 0.83
C ALA A 442 -18.78 12.25 0.24
N THR A 443 -17.68 11.98 -0.47
CA THR A 443 -17.32 10.66 -1.04
C THR A 443 -15.88 10.22 -0.70
N ALA A 444 -15.14 11.05 0.03
CA ALA A 444 -13.73 10.84 0.32
C ALA A 444 -13.54 10.01 1.59
N ARG A 445 -12.70 8.97 1.52
CA ARG A 445 -12.30 8.20 2.70
C ARG A 445 -11.23 8.92 3.50
N VAL A 446 -11.28 8.75 4.82
CA VAL A 446 -10.22 9.09 5.76
C VAL A 446 -9.72 7.81 6.41
N LYS A 447 -8.40 7.58 6.40
CA LYS A 447 -7.81 6.24 6.65
C LYS A 447 -6.80 6.31 7.76
N ALA A 448 -7.11 5.73 8.91
CA ALA A 448 -6.20 5.67 10.05
C ALA A 448 -5.30 4.44 9.95
N TYR A 449 -3.99 4.65 9.75
CA TYR A 449 -3.00 3.56 9.73
C TYR A 449 -2.43 3.38 11.14
N VAL A 450 -2.65 2.20 11.70
CA VAL A 450 -2.42 1.83 13.09
C VAL A 450 -1.48 0.65 13.16
N LYS A 451 -0.45 0.77 14.00
CA LYS A 451 0.61 -0.23 14.20
C LYS A 451 0.69 -0.57 15.70
N PRO A 452 1.00 -1.83 16.08
CA PRO A 452 1.39 -2.15 17.45
C PRO A 452 2.56 -1.27 17.93
N GLY A 453 2.58 -0.94 19.23
CA GLY A 453 3.64 -0.16 19.85
C GLY A 453 5.00 -0.87 19.86
N ILE A 454 6.07 -0.10 20.09
CA ILE A 454 7.40 -0.68 20.31
C ILE A 454 7.34 -1.54 21.59
N GLY A 455 7.81 -2.79 21.51
CA GLY A 455 7.74 -3.76 22.61
C GLY A 455 6.39 -4.49 22.75
N VAL A 456 5.37 -4.14 21.96
CA VAL A 456 4.13 -4.92 21.90
C VAL A 456 4.35 -6.14 21.00
N ALA A 457 4.25 -7.34 21.59
CA ALA A 457 4.33 -8.59 20.85
C ALA A 457 3.20 -8.68 19.81
N VAL A 458 3.50 -9.22 18.63
CA VAL A 458 2.51 -9.51 17.60
C VAL A 458 2.21 -11.00 17.61
N SER A 459 0.94 -11.34 17.55
CA SER A 459 0.43 -12.71 17.44
C SER A 459 -0.82 -12.73 16.56
N MET A 460 -1.20 -13.90 16.05
CA MET A 460 -2.47 -14.16 15.37
C MET A 460 -3.66 -13.70 16.22
N THR A 461 -3.57 -13.81 17.54
CA THR A 461 -4.58 -13.27 18.48
C THR A 461 -4.67 -11.75 18.40
N ASN A 462 -3.53 -11.04 18.39
CA ASN A 462 -3.51 -9.58 18.21
C ASN A 462 -3.98 -9.17 16.81
N ILE A 463 -3.64 -9.93 15.76
CA ILE A 463 -4.13 -9.68 14.40
C ILE A 463 -5.66 -9.84 14.32
N CYS A 464 -6.23 -10.87 14.94
CA CYS A 464 -7.69 -11.06 15.01
C CYS A 464 -8.39 -9.96 15.82
N ASP A 465 -7.80 -9.53 16.94
CA ASP A 465 -8.29 -8.42 17.76
C ASP A 465 -8.27 -7.09 16.99
N MET A 466 -7.17 -6.77 16.28
CA MET A 466 -7.09 -5.59 15.41
C MET A 466 -8.07 -5.68 14.23
N TYR A 467 -8.22 -6.84 13.58
CA TYR A 467 -9.15 -7.01 12.46
C TYR A 467 -10.62 -6.83 12.86
N THR A 468 -10.98 -7.24 14.06
CA THR A 468 -12.37 -7.14 14.59
C THR A 468 -12.61 -5.89 15.42
N LEU A 469 -11.62 -5.00 15.59
CA LEU A 469 -11.64 -3.89 16.56
C LEU A 469 -12.07 -4.37 17.96
N GLY A 470 -11.48 -5.48 18.41
CA GLY A 470 -11.79 -6.15 19.67
C GLY A 470 -13.21 -6.70 19.72
N GLY A 471 -13.63 -7.40 18.66
CA GLY A 471 -14.98 -7.98 18.53
C GLY A 471 -16.11 -6.99 18.22
N ARG A 472 -15.81 -5.69 18.04
CA ARG A 472 -16.82 -4.67 17.69
C ARG A 472 -17.32 -4.80 16.25
N LEU A 473 -16.47 -5.28 15.34
CA LEU A 473 -16.86 -5.68 13.99
C LEU A 473 -17.20 -7.17 14.01
N CYS A 474 -18.49 -7.48 14.09
CA CYS A 474 -19.01 -8.84 14.25
C CYS A 474 -19.91 -9.31 13.08
N SER A 475 -19.96 -8.53 11.99
CA SER A 475 -20.72 -8.89 10.79
C SER A 475 -20.20 -10.20 10.17
N LYS A 476 -21.09 -10.91 9.45
CA LYS A 476 -20.72 -12.11 8.67
C LYS A 476 -19.56 -11.82 7.71
N THR A 477 -19.59 -10.68 7.03
CA THR A 477 -18.56 -10.22 6.09
C THR A 477 -17.21 -10.03 6.79
N THR A 478 -17.20 -9.55 8.04
CA THR A 478 -15.97 -9.45 8.85
C THR A 478 -15.45 -10.84 9.24
N ALA A 479 -16.33 -11.77 9.62
CA ALA A 479 -15.94 -13.14 9.97
C ALA A 479 -15.31 -13.87 8.75
N GLU A 480 -15.96 -13.86 7.59
CA GLU A 480 -15.42 -14.43 6.34
C GLU A 480 -14.06 -13.81 5.98
N GLY A 481 -13.94 -12.49 6.04
CA GLY A 481 -12.69 -11.79 5.75
C GLY A 481 -11.56 -12.14 6.73
N LEU A 482 -11.89 -12.38 8.01
CA LEU A 482 -10.93 -12.83 9.01
C LEU A 482 -10.48 -14.28 8.78
N GLU A 483 -11.39 -15.19 8.43
CA GLU A 483 -11.03 -16.58 8.07
C GLU A 483 -10.11 -16.61 6.85
N VAL A 484 -10.41 -15.81 5.81
CA VAL A 484 -9.55 -15.66 4.64
C VAL A 484 -8.18 -15.09 5.03
N LEU A 485 -8.11 -14.03 5.86
CA LEU A 485 -6.85 -13.46 6.36
C LEU A 485 -6.03 -14.50 7.15
N ARG A 486 -6.65 -15.23 8.09
CA ARG A 486 -6.01 -16.30 8.86
C ARG A 486 -5.44 -17.39 7.96
N SER A 487 -6.11 -17.71 6.84
CA SER A 487 -5.62 -18.70 5.89
C SER A 487 -4.37 -18.23 5.12
N ILE A 488 -4.29 -16.95 4.75
CA ILE A 488 -3.19 -16.42 3.91
C ILE A 488 -2.01 -15.87 4.70
N LEU A 489 -2.19 -15.47 5.95
CA LEU A 489 -1.12 -14.86 6.74
C LEU A 489 0.12 -15.76 6.89
N PRO A 490 0.02 -17.10 7.09
CA PRO A 490 1.19 -17.99 7.08
C PRO A 490 2.00 -17.91 5.77
N LEU A 491 1.32 -17.83 4.62
CA LEU A 491 1.98 -17.68 3.30
C LEU A 491 2.69 -16.33 3.14
N LEU A 492 2.18 -15.26 3.76
CA LEU A 492 2.80 -13.92 3.75
C LEU A 492 3.99 -13.79 4.71
N LEU A 493 4.11 -14.70 5.68
CA LEU A 493 5.19 -14.74 6.67
C LEU A 493 6.29 -15.75 6.33
N ASP A 494 6.07 -16.66 5.36
CA ASP A 494 6.90 -17.85 5.11
C ASP A 494 6.82 -18.89 6.27
N ALA A 495 5.61 -19.06 6.82
CA ALA A 495 5.32 -19.70 8.11
C ALA A 495 4.33 -20.89 8.03
N GLU A 496 4.32 -21.69 6.95
CA GLU A 496 3.42 -22.85 6.86
C GLU A 496 3.98 -24.14 7.50
N ASP A 497 5.30 -24.25 7.61
CA ASP A 497 5.98 -25.36 8.30
C ASP A 497 6.36 -25.01 9.77
N GLU A 498 6.00 -23.80 10.22
CA GLU A 498 6.17 -23.30 11.60
C GLU A 498 4.82 -22.81 12.17
N ASP A 499 4.78 -22.49 13.46
CA ASP A 499 3.66 -21.73 14.03
C ASP A 499 3.78 -20.25 13.63
N PRO A 500 2.75 -19.61 13.03
CA PRO A 500 2.77 -18.19 12.70
C PRO A 500 3.13 -17.27 13.87
N ASP A 501 2.75 -17.62 15.11
CA ASP A 501 3.07 -16.80 16.30
C ASP A 501 4.57 -16.90 16.64
N THR A 502 5.23 -17.99 16.29
CA THR A 502 6.70 -18.12 16.37
C THR A 502 7.40 -17.17 15.40
N LEU A 503 6.86 -16.89 14.20
CA LEU A 503 7.44 -15.90 13.28
C LEU A 503 7.08 -14.45 13.67
N LEU A 504 5.85 -14.20 14.11
CA LEU A 504 5.40 -12.86 14.51
C LEU A 504 6.10 -12.33 15.77
N THR A 505 6.66 -13.23 16.60
CA THR A 505 7.45 -12.88 17.80
C THR A 505 8.96 -12.84 17.57
N ARG A 506 9.48 -13.21 16.38
CA ARG A 506 10.91 -13.01 16.06
C ARG A 506 11.26 -11.52 16.12
N PRO A 507 12.45 -11.13 16.64
CA PRO A 507 12.92 -9.76 16.60
C PRO A 507 13.00 -9.25 15.16
N LEU A 508 12.06 -8.38 14.80
CA LEU A 508 12.06 -7.69 13.51
C LEU A 508 13.28 -6.77 13.41
N LEU A 509 13.79 -6.58 12.19
CA LEU A 509 14.76 -5.52 11.90
C LEU A 509 14.22 -4.18 12.44
N MET A 510 15.04 -3.46 13.21
CA MET A 510 14.68 -2.18 13.84
C MET A 510 14.59 -1.06 12.80
N HIS A 511 13.56 -1.15 11.97
CA HIS A 511 13.35 -0.38 10.76
C HIS A 511 11.90 0.11 10.70
N HIS A 512 11.65 1.36 10.31
CA HIS A 512 10.31 1.96 10.42
C HIS A 512 9.24 1.22 9.61
N HIS A 513 9.62 0.67 8.45
CA HIS A 513 8.76 -0.15 7.59
C HIS A 513 8.48 -1.58 8.09
N ALA A 514 9.25 -2.14 9.03
CA ALA A 514 9.06 -3.52 9.50
C ALA A 514 7.86 -3.64 10.45
N GLY A 515 7.21 -4.81 10.51
CA GLY A 515 6.04 -5.07 11.33
C GLY A 515 4.69 -4.69 10.69
N ILE A 516 3.66 -5.46 11.01
CA ILE A 516 2.32 -5.38 10.39
C ILE A 516 1.58 -4.10 10.77
N VAL A 517 0.85 -3.53 9.81
CA VAL A 517 0.01 -2.34 9.96
C VAL A 517 -1.43 -2.65 9.56
N ALA A 518 -2.40 -2.21 10.34
CA ALA A 518 -3.81 -2.18 9.95
C ALA A 518 -4.18 -0.76 9.49
N SER A 519 -4.99 -0.64 8.44
CA SER A 519 -5.62 0.62 8.03
C SER A 519 -7.13 0.48 8.21
N TYR A 520 -7.71 1.43 8.93
CA TYR A 520 -9.14 1.53 9.15
C TYR A 520 -9.67 2.66 8.26
N GLU A 521 -10.37 2.30 7.18
CA GLU A 521 -10.90 3.24 6.20
C GLU A 521 -12.31 3.70 6.61
N LEU A 522 -12.40 4.93 7.11
CA LEU A 522 -13.65 5.62 7.39
C LEU A 522 -14.23 6.13 6.07
N MET A 523 -15.49 5.77 5.78
CA MET A 523 -16.21 6.17 4.57
C MET A 523 -17.46 6.96 4.97
N PRO A 524 -17.74 8.12 4.34
CA PRO A 524 -18.96 8.89 4.59
C PRO A 524 -20.23 8.02 4.49
N GLY A 525 -21.03 8.01 5.56
CA GLY A 525 -22.28 7.26 5.66
C GLY A 525 -22.14 5.76 5.95
N ALA A 526 -20.92 5.22 6.10
CA ALA A 526 -20.73 3.82 6.49
C ALA A 526 -20.88 3.63 8.01
N PRO A 527 -21.58 2.58 8.48
CA PRO A 527 -21.74 2.31 9.92
C PRO A 527 -20.46 1.75 10.54
N GLU A 528 -19.67 0.99 9.77
CA GLU A 528 -18.43 0.34 10.18
C GLU A 528 -17.26 0.77 9.27
N PRO A 529 -16.02 0.85 9.78
CA PRO A 529 -14.83 1.06 8.94
C PRO A 529 -14.49 -0.17 8.10
N GLU A 530 -14.08 0.01 6.84
CA GLU A 530 -13.42 -1.08 6.09
C GLU A 530 -12.02 -1.32 6.71
N VAL A 531 -11.65 -2.58 6.97
CA VAL A 531 -10.34 -2.94 7.55
C VAL A 531 -9.41 -3.52 6.48
N LYS A 532 -8.17 -3.02 6.42
CA LYS A 532 -7.14 -3.49 5.48
C LYS A 532 -5.80 -3.72 6.18
N PHE A 533 -5.26 -4.93 6.09
CA PHE A 533 -3.95 -5.28 6.65
C PHE A 533 -2.81 -5.10 5.64
N TYR A 534 -1.62 -4.80 6.14
CA TYR A 534 -0.38 -4.59 5.39
C TYR A 534 0.76 -5.36 6.06
N VAL A 535 1.32 -6.35 5.35
CA VAL A 535 2.43 -7.19 5.81
C VAL A 535 3.71 -6.79 5.05
N PRO A 536 4.76 -6.29 5.72
CA PRO A 536 6.06 -6.02 5.09
C PRO A 536 6.79 -7.34 4.84
N VAL A 537 6.45 -8.03 3.74
CA VAL A 537 6.91 -9.41 3.48
C VAL A 537 8.44 -9.54 3.51
N TRP A 538 9.19 -8.56 2.99
CA TRP A 538 10.67 -8.55 3.03
C TRP A 538 11.29 -8.65 4.44
N ALA A 539 10.53 -8.34 5.50
CA ALA A 539 10.99 -8.42 6.88
C ALA A 539 10.79 -9.81 7.52
N TYR A 540 10.12 -10.73 6.81
CA TYR A 540 9.84 -12.11 7.26
C TYR A 540 10.41 -13.16 6.30
N VAL A 541 10.23 -12.95 5.00
CA VAL A 541 10.53 -13.93 3.95
C VAL A 541 12.01 -13.98 3.56
N ARG A 542 12.50 -15.17 3.22
CA ARG A 542 13.93 -15.37 2.87
C ARG A 542 14.37 -14.74 1.54
N ASN A 543 13.50 -14.66 0.54
CA ASN A 543 13.74 -13.99 -0.74
C ASN A 543 12.45 -13.76 -1.55
N ASP A 544 12.53 -12.92 -2.58
CA ASP A 544 11.39 -12.54 -3.42
C ASP A 544 10.86 -13.65 -4.34
N ARG A 545 11.65 -14.70 -4.64
CA ARG A 545 11.12 -15.87 -5.36
C ARG A 545 10.09 -16.60 -4.49
N VAL A 546 10.39 -16.80 -3.21
CA VAL A 546 9.45 -17.42 -2.26
C VAL A 546 8.21 -16.55 -2.05
N VAL A 547 8.34 -15.22 -2.02
CA VAL A 547 7.16 -14.32 -2.03
C VAL A 547 6.30 -14.54 -3.28
N ALA A 548 6.92 -14.65 -4.46
CA ALA A 548 6.18 -14.85 -5.70
C ALA A 548 5.50 -16.22 -5.79
N GLU A 549 6.12 -17.26 -5.22
CA GLU A 549 5.54 -18.61 -5.08
C GLU A 549 4.39 -18.63 -4.07
N ASN A 550 4.54 -17.98 -2.91
CA ASN A 550 3.48 -17.91 -1.90
C ASN A 550 2.31 -17.01 -2.35
N LEU A 551 2.55 -15.88 -3.02
CA LEU A 551 1.50 -15.10 -3.69
C LEU A 551 0.78 -15.90 -4.78
N THR A 552 1.52 -16.68 -5.58
CA THR A 552 0.94 -17.62 -6.56
C THR A 552 -0.01 -18.62 -5.89
N ARG A 553 0.35 -19.12 -4.70
CA ARG A 553 -0.49 -20.04 -3.90
C ARG A 553 -1.72 -19.33 -3.30
N ILE A 554 -1.57 -18.09 -2.82
CA ILE A 554 -2.70 -17.24 -2.38
C ILE A 554 -3.70 -17.02 -3.53
N PHE A 555 -3.23 -16.69 -4.73
CA PHE A 555 -4.10 -16.47 -5.88
C PHE A 555 -4.87 -17.75 -6.30
N ARG A 556 -4.28 -18.95 -6.16
CA ARG A 556 -5.05 -20.21 -6.34
C ARG A 556 -6.13 -20.39 -5.28
N ARG A 557 -5.85 -20.08 -4.00
CA ARG A 557 -6.86 -20.13 -2.92
C ARG A 557 -8.05 -19.19 -3.16
N PHE A 558 -7.86 -18.11 -3.93
CA PHE A 558 -8.94 -17.20 -4.33
C PHE A 558 -9.62 -17.57 -5.68
N GLY A 559 -9.23 -18.66 -6.33
CA GLY A 559 -9.73 -19.03 -7.67
C GLY A 559 -9.28 -18.08 -8.78
N TRP A 560 -8.11 -17.44 -8.63
CA TRP A 560 -7.55 -16.49 -9.59
C TRP A 560 -6.45 -17.16 -10.44
N ASP A 561 -6.72 -18.35 -10.98
CA ASP A 561 -5.71 -19.20 -11.62
C ASP A 561 -4.95 -18.52 -12.78
N THR A 562 -5.64 -17.68 -13.57
CA THR A 562 -5.01 -16.86 -14.63
C THR A 562 -3.94 -15.90 -14.09
N HIS A 563 -4.10 -15.40 -12.86
CA HIS A 563 -3.08 -14.62 -12.18
C HIS A 563 -2.02 -15.52 -11.54
N ALA A 564 -2.43 -16.61 -10.87
CA ALA A 564 -1.52 -17.56 -10.23
C ALA A 564 -0.49 -18.15 -11.20
N VAL A 565 -0.94 -18.71 -12.33
CA VAL A 565 -0.07 -19.35 -13.35
C VAL A 565 0.97 -18.38 -13.92
N ARG A 566 0.67 -17.08 -13.93
CA ARG A 566 1.48 -16.05 -14.59
C ARG A 566 2.31 -15.21 -13.63
N TYR A 567 1.96 -15.14 -12.34
CA TYR A 567 2.53 -14.15 -11.42
C TYR A 567 4.04 -14.27 -11.27
N ALA A 568 4.54 -15.44 -10.84
CA ALA A 568 5.97 -15.63 -10.60
C ALA A 568 6.83 -15.44 -11.86
N LEU A 569 6.38 -15.94 -13.02
CA LEU A 569 7.09 -15.79 -14.29
C LEU A 569 7.16 -14.34 -14.77
N GLU A 570 6.03 -13.62 -14.72
CA GLU A 570 5.98 -12.20 -15.11
C GLU A 570 6.72 -11.29 -14.12
N PHE A 571 6.84 -11.70 -12.86
CA PHE A 571 7.62 -11.02 -11.84
C PHE A 571 9.13 -11.27 -11.99
N GLU A 572 9.54 -12.52 -12.25
CA GLU A 572 10.95 -12.87 -12.49
C GLU A 572 11.49 -12.20 -13.77
N ALA A 573 10.67 -12.09 -14.81
CA ALA A 573 10.99 -11.31 -16.01
C ALA A 573 11.08 -9.80 -15.75
N MET A 574 10.25 -9.25 -14.86
CA MET A 574 10.24 -7.81 -14.50
C MET A 574 11.50 -7.36 -13.75
N PHE A 575 12.20 -8.29 -13.09
CA PHE A 575 13.41 -8.04 -12.30
C PHE A 575 14.62 -8.84 -12.81
N GLU A 576 14.63 -9.24 -14.08
CA GLU A 576 15.78 -9.91 -14.74
C GLU A 576 16.35 -11.12 -13.97
N GLY A 577 15.49 -11.89 -13.29
CA GLY A 577 15.90 -13.04 -12.48
C GLY A 577 16.57 -12.71 -11.13
N GLN A 578 16.66 -11.43 -10.74
CA GLN A 578 17.36 -10.96 -9.52
C GLN A 578 16.56 -11.21 -8.21
N LEU A 579 15.97 -12.40 -8.07
CA LEU A 579 15.08 -12.77 -6.96
C LEU A 579 15.77 -13.51 -5.80
N GLY A 580 17.11 -13.46 -5.74
CA GLY A 580 17.93 -14.20 -4.76
C GLY A 580 18.00 -13.55 -3.36
N LYS A 581 17.44 -12.35 -3.19
CA LYS A 581 17.30 -11.62 -1.92
C LYS A 581 15.81 -11.26 -1.71
N ALA A 582 15.47 -10.73 -0.55
CA ALA A 582 14.17 -10.09 -0.31
C ALA A 582 14.29 -8.56 -0.47
N GLY A 583 13.17 -7.90 -0.79
CA GLY A 583 13.07 -6.44 -0.91
C GLY A 583 12.40 -5.94 -2.21
N ARG A 584 12.30 -6.77 -3.25
CA ARG A 584 11.53 -6.42 -4.45
C ARG A 584 10.04 -6.35 -4.18
N HIS A 585 9.52 -7.09 -3.19
CA HIS A 585 8.19 -6.89 -2.59
C HIS A 585 8.30 -6.11 -1.25
N CYS A 586 7.91 -4.84 -1.24
CA CYS A 586 7.87 -4.01 -0.01
C CYS A 586 6.72 -4.41 0.93
N TYR A 587 5.52 -4.59 0.39
CA TYR A 587 4.34 -4.93 1.16
C TYR A 587 3.40 -5.81 0.35
N VAL A 588 2.73 -6.74 1.03
CA VAL A 588 1.47 -7.31 0.55
C VAL A 588 0.37 -6.87 1.50
N SER A 589 -0.73 -6.39 0.96
CA SER A 589 -1.86 -5.92 1.74
C SER A 589 -3.16 -6.60 1.32
N PHE A 590 -4.05 -6.83 2.27
CA PHE A 590 -5.29 -7.58 2.10
C PHE A 590 -6.48 -6.85 2.74
N ALA A 591 -7.59 -6.75 2.01
CA ALA A 591 -8.91 -6.39 2.52
C ALA A 591 -9.96 -7.37 1.97
N TRP A 592 -11.09 -7.46 2.66
CA TRP A 592 -12.27 -8.22 2.24
C TRP A 592 -13.52 -7.36 2.38
N THR A 593 -14.36 -7.34 1.34
CA THR A 593 -15.74 -6.83 1.45
C THR A 593 -16.67 -7.69 0.61
N GLU A 594 -17.94 -7.82 1.01
CA GLU A 594 -18.95 -8.63 0.32
C GLU A 594 -19.03 -8.31 -1.19
N ALA A 595 -19.00 -7.02 -1.54
CA ALA A 595 -19.09 -6.56 -2.93
C ALA A 595 -17.81 -6.81 -3.77
N ARG A 596 -16.65 -7.08 -3.16
CA ARG A 596 -15.36 -7.22 -3.86
C ARG A 596 -14.73 -8.61 -3.72
N GLY A 597 -15.10 -9.36 -2.67
CA GLY A 597 -14.34 -10.50 -2.17
C GLY A 597 -12.95 -10.05 -1.70
N ALA A 598 -11.95 -10.92 -1.92
CA ALA A 598 -10.56 -10.60 -1.63
C ALA A 598 -10.04 -9.46 -2.52
N TYR A 599 -9.37 -8.49 -1.89
CA TYR A 599 -8.68 -7.38 -2.54
C TYR A 599 -7.25 -7.33 -2.05
N VAL A 600 -6.29 -7.64 -2.93
CA VAL A 600 -4.86 -7.60 -2.63
C VAL A 600 -4.24 -6.37 -3.26
N THR A 601 -3.36 -5.66 -2.55
CA THR A 601 -2.39 -4.76 -3.21
C THR A 601 -0.99 -5.25 -2.90
N VAL A 602 -0.19 -5.51 -3.94
CA VAL A 602 1.24 -5.78 -3.83
C VAL A 602 2.00 -4.49 -4.13
N TYR A 603 2.97 -4.16 -3.28
CA TYR A 603 3.84 -2.99 -3.39
C TYR A 603 5.26 -3.46 -3.63
N TYR A 604 5.97 -2.80 -4.55
CA TYR A 604 7.28 -3.25 -5.03
C TYR A 604 8.36 -2.20 -4.82
N SER A 605 9.60 -2.62 -4.60
CA SER A 605 10.74 -1.73 -4.83
C SER A 605 11.29 -1.90 -6.26
N PRO A 606 11.46 -0.80 -7.02
CA PRO A 606 12.26 -0.78 -8.24
C PRO A 606 13.74 -1.17 -8.01
N GLY A 607 14.24 -1.09 -6.77
CA GLY A 607 15.64 -1.35 -6.41
C GLY A 607 16.64 -0.37 -7.02
N VAL A 608 16.17 0.84 -7.34
CA VAL A 608 17.01 2.03 -7.47
C VAL A 608 16.74 2.92 -6.26
N GLY A 609 17.78 3.55 -5.75
CA GLY A 609 17.74 4.36 -4.54
C GLY A 609 18.69 5.55 -4.65
N VAL A 610 18.78 6.32 -3.58
CA VAL A 610 19.78 7.38 -3.50
C VAL A 610 21.18 6.75 -3.37
N VAL A 611 22.09 7.11 -4.28
CA VAL A 611 23.48 6.65 -4.33
C VAL A 611 24.35 7.57 -3.49
N GLU A 612 25.04 7.02 -2.49
CA GLU A 612 25.95 7.75 -1.60
C GLU A 612 27.28 8.12 -2.30
#